data_AF-A0A8J4DLY0-F1
#
_entry.id   AF-A0A8J4DLY0-F1
#
_cell.length_a   1.000
_cell.length_b   1.000
_cell.length_c   1.000
_cell.angle_alpha   90.00
_cell.angle_beta   90.00
_cell.angle_gamma   90.00
#
_symmetry.space_group_name_H-M   'P 1'
#
loop_
_entity.id
_entity.type
_entity.pdbx_description
1 polymer ?
#
loop_
_entity_poly.entity_id
_entity_poly.type
_entity_poly.pdbx_seq_one_letter_code
_entity_poly.pdbx_strand_id
1 'polypeptide(L)'
;MTTPLRRAATWNRPLMVLAAAMALLSIVATVAIFADSRILLGAPIWLKSWKFAVSIAIYSVTLAWMLSLLPRRSRWADRAVVVIVAAFVVEMVIIVGQVLRGRASHFNEGTPLDAMLFRVMGASIMILWFAHLAIAVILARQTLGDRAASSGVRLGLAGSLLGMLAAIPMTIPRPGMVGLGGAHAVGTADGGPGLPVVGWSTIGGDLRIGHFVGLHALQALPLLALALTLLARRFPVLDDAARLALVRIGGAGYMVLTVLLSVQALRGQPLLRPDAATALGFTALAAAVVGGVAVTLTAASRRACTPSLAGVPR
;
A
#
# COMPACT_ATOMS: atom_id res chain seq x y z
N MET A 1 11.25 27.86 16.09
CA MET A 1 10.41 26.64 16.02
C MET A 1 9.20 26.92 15.15
N THR A 2 9.18 26.47 13.89
CA THR A 2 7.97 26.55 13.06
C THR A 2 7.04 25.42 13.48
N THR A 3 5.82 25.75 13.91
CA THR A 3 4.80 24.77 14.29
C THR A 3 4.61 23.72 13.18
N PRO A 4 4.40 22.44 13.51
CA PRO A 4 4.19 21.38 12.51
C PRO A 4 3.06 21.71 11.51
N LEU A 5 2.04 22.46 11.94
CA LEU A 5 0.97 23.02 11.09
C LEU A 5 1.50 23.96 9.98
N ARG A 6 2.54 24.75 10.26
CA ARG A 6 3.18 25.65 9.28
C ARG A 6 3.98 24.89 8.22
N ARG A 7 4.51 23.70 8.55
CA ARG A 7 5.12 22.78 7.57
C ARG A 7 4.08 22.04 6.74
N ALA A 8 2.94 21.68 7.32
CA ALA A 8 1.84 21.09 6.55
C ALA A 8 1.26 22.06 5.50
N ALA A 9 1.28 23.37 5.78
CA ALA A 9 0.85 24.40 4.84
C ALA A 9 1.69 24.47 3.55
N THR A 10 2.91 23.90 3.53
CA THR A 10 3.75 23.81 2.33
C THR A 10 3.59 22.48 1.59
N TRP A 11 2.78 21.54 2.10
CA TRP A 11 2.55 20.26 1.45
C TRP A 11 1.67 20.42 0.21
N ASN A 12 1.72 19.43 -0.68
CA ASN A 12 1.03 19.50 -1.96
C ASN A 12 -0.49 19.69 -1.75
N ARG A 13 -0.98 20.90 -2.08
CA ARG A 13 -2.35 21.33 -1.79
C ARG A 13 -3.42 20.40 -2.38
N PRO A 14 -3.38 20.00 -3.67
CA PRO A 14 -4.33 19.03 -4.21
C PRO A 14 -4.47 17.75 -3.38
N LEU A 15 -3.36 17.14 -2.96
CA LEU A 15 -3.39 15.92 -2.12
C LEU A 15 -3.99 16.19 -0.75
N MET A 16 -3.67 17.33 -0.12
CA MET A 16 -4.21 17.68 1.19
C MET A 16 -5.71 17.96 1.13
N VAL A 17 -6.19 18.60 0.06
CA VAL A 17 -7.64 18.80 -0.19
C VAL A 17 -8.34 17.46 -0.39
N LEU A 18 -7.77 16.58 -1.22
CA LEU A 18 -8.31 15.22 -1.40
C LEU A 18 -8.35 14.46 -0.07
N ALA A 19 -7.29 14.52 0.72
CA ALA A 19 -7.22 13.87 2.03
C ALA A 19 -8.32 14.37 2.98
N ALA A 20 -8.55 15.68 3.05
CA ALA A 20 -9.60 16.27 3.87
C ALA A 20 -11.00 15.88 3.39
N ALA A 21 -11.24 15.90 2.07
CA ALA A 21 -12.50 15.45 1.48
C ALA A 21 -12.78 13.97 1.78
N MET A 22 -11.75 13.13 1.69
CA MET A 22 -11.85 11.70 2.02
C MET A 22 -12.04 11.44 3.51
N ALA A 23 -11.41 12.24 4.39
CA ALA A 23 -11.66 12.18 5.83
C ALA A 23 -13.10 12.57 6.17
N LEU A 24 -13.67 13.58 5.51
CA LEU A 24 -15.08 13.93 5.67
C LEU A 24 -15.98 12.79 5.16
N LEU A 25 -15.68 12.24 3.99
CA LEU A 25 -16.45 11.13 3.42
C LEU A 25 -16.38 9.86 4.28
N SER A 26 -15.26 9.59 4.95
CA SER A 26 -15.18 8.45 5.88
C SER A 26 -16.06 8.66 7.12
N ILE A 27 -16.18 9.89 7.63
CA ILE A 27 -17.14 10.23 8.69
C ILE A 27 -18.58 10.01 8.21
N VAL A 28 -18.93 10.53 7.03
CA VAL A 28 -20.26 10.35 6.43
C VAL A 28 -20.56 8.86 6.22
N ALA A 29 -19.63 8.10 5.65
CA ALA A 29 -19.80 6.66 5.44
C ALA A 29 -19.90 5.89 6.78
N THR A 30 -19.24 6.36 7.84
CA THR A 30 -19.38 5.77 9.19
C THR A 30 -20.80 5.93 9.69
N VAL A 31 -21.37 7.14 9.62
CA VAL A 31 -22.78 7.37 9.98
C VAL A 31 -23.71 6.53 9.11
N ALA A 32 -23.45 6.48 7.79
CA ALA A 32 -24.28 5.75 6.85
C ALA A 32 -24.24 4.22 7.04
N ILE A 33 -23.14 3.64 7.55
CA ILE A 33 -23.08 2.22 7.92
C ILE A 33 -24.14 1.86 8.97
N PHE A 34 -24.48 2.79 9.87
CA PHE A 34 -25.49 2.57 10.91
C PHE A 34 -26.89 3.04 10.49
N ALA A 35 -26.97 4.05 9.62
CA ALA A 35 -28.24 4.63 9.17
C ALA A 35 -28.88 3.89 7.98
N ASP A 36 -28.09 3.19 7.16
CA ASP A 36 -28.54 2.48 5.97
C ASP A 36 -28.35 0.96 6.16
N SER A 37 -29.46 0.25 6.32
CA SER A 37 -29.47 -1.19 6.61
C SER A 37 -29.16 -2.08 5.40
N ARG A 38 -28.98 -1.50 4.20
CA ARG A 38 -28.72 -2.28 2.99
C ARG A 38 -27.39 -3.03 3.10
N ILE A 39 -27.43 -4.30 2.72
CA ILE A 39 -26.27 -5.19 2.66
C ILE A 39 -25.95 -5.47 1.19
N LEU A 40 -24.67 -5.39 0.84
CA LEU A 40 -24.17 -5.72 -0.50
C LEU A 40 -22.96 -6.63 -0.35
N LEU A 41 -23.03 -7.84 -0.96
CA LEU A 41 -21.99 -8.88 -0.86
C LEU A 41 -21.61 -9.22 0.59
N GLY A 42 -22.63 -9.39 1.46
CA GLY A 42 -22.45 -9.82 2.84
C GLY A 42 -21.94 -8.75 3.81
N ALA A 43 -21.84 -7.48 3.39
CA ALA A 43 -21.40 -6.37 4.24
C ALA A 43 -22.31 -5.13 4.13
N PRO A 44 -22.33 -4.23 5.13
CA PRO A 44 -23.00 -2.94 5.04
C PRO A 44 -22.58 -2.20 3.77
N ILE A 45 -23.55 -1.68 3.01
CA ILE A 45 -23.31 -1.17 1.65
C ILE A 45 -22.28 -0.03 1.61
N TRP A 46 -22.22 0.79 2.68
CA TRP A 46 -21.28 1.91 2.82
C TRP A 46 -19.87 1.50 3.26
N LEU A 47 -19.66 0.25 3.69
CA LEU A 47 -18.37 -0.21 4.20
C LEU A 47 -17.26 -0.10 3.16
N LYS A 48 -17.57 -0.34 1.88
CA LYS A 48 -16.60 -0.17 0.79
C LYS A 48 -16.18 1.29 0.64
N SER A 49 -17.14 2.21 0.57
CA SER A 49 -16.89 3.66 0.50
C SER A 49 -16.03 4.13 1.66
N TRP A 50 -16.32 3.66 2.88
CA TRP A 50 -15.53 3.95 4.06
C TRP A 50 -14.06 3.50 3.91
N LYS A 51 -13.83 2.24 3.53
CA LYS A 51 -12.47 1.69 3.34
C LYS A 51 -11.67 2.48 2.30
N PHE A 52 -12.29 2.78 1.15
CA PHE A 52 -11.64 3.53 0.09
C PHE A 52 -11.33 4.95 0.54
N ALA A 53 -12.27 5.64 1.19
CA ALA A 53 -12.06 6.99 1.70
C ALA A 53 -10.89 7.04 2.71
N VAL A 54 -10.86 6.13 3.70
CA VAL A 54 -9.74 6.06 4.67
C VAL A 54 -8.41 5.80 3.97
N SER A 55 -8.37 4.83 3.04
CA SER A 55 -7.15 4.47 2.32
C SER A 55 -6.62 5.62 1.45
N ILE A 56 -7.51 6.28 0.70
CA ILE A 56 -7.13 7.43 -0.16
C ILE A 56 -6.66 8.61 0.69
N ALA A 57 -7.27 8.86 1.85
CA ALA A 57 -6.81 9.90 2.78
C ALA A 57 -5.38 9.62 3.25
N ILE A 58 -5.10 8.41 3.74
CA ILE A 58 -3.77 7.99 4.20
C ILE A 58 -2.75 8.06 3.06
N TYR A 59 -3.10 7.54 1.88
CA TYR A 59 -2.26 7.61 0.68
C TYR A 59 -1.92 9.06 0.34
N SER A 60 -2.90 9.95 0.34
CA SER A 60 -2.74 11.35 -0.08
C SER A 60 -1.82 12.11 0.88
N VAL A 61 -2.00 11.93 2.20
CA VAL A 61 -1.12 12.50 3.23
C VAL A 61 0.30 11.95 3.11
N THR A 62 0.43 10.63 2.91
CA THR A 62 1.74 9.96 2.77
C THR A 62 2.50 10.50 1.56
N LEU A 63 1.82 10.61 0.42
CA LEU A 63 2.44 11.10 -0.81
C LEU A 63 2.76 12.59 -0.74
N ALA A 64 1.90 13.40 -0.11
CA ALA A 64 2.16 14.82 0.12
C ALA A 64 3.41 15.03 0.99
N TRP A 65 3.58 14.21 2.03
CA TRP A 65 4.79 14.17 2.83
C TRP A 65 6.02 13.79 2.01
N MET A 66 5.96 12.70 1.23
CA MET A 66 7.09 12.27 0.39
C MET A 66 7.52 13.35 -0.62
N LEU A 67 6.57 14.05 -1.23
CA LEU A 67 6.86 15.14 -2.16
C LEU A 67 7.48 16.36 -1.47
N SER A 68 7.21 16.55 -0.17
CA SER A 68 7.86 17.61 0.62
C SER A 68 9.36 17.35 0.85
N LEU A 69 9.84 16.12 0.61
CA LEU A 69 11.25 15.75 0.69
C LEU A 69 12.06 16.13 -0.56
N LEU A 70 11.40 16.56 -1.64
CA LEU A 70 12.09 16.97 -2.85
C LEU A 70 12.91 18.25 -2.59
N PRO A 71 14.20 18.31 -2.98
CA PRO A 71 15.02 19.50 -2.80
C PRO A 71 14.45 20.74 -3.50
N ARG A 72 13.78 20.52 -4.63
CA ARG A 72 13.08 21.53 -5.41
C ARG A 72 11.75 20.98 -5.90
N ARG A 73 10.74 21.84 -5.98
CA ARG A 73 9.42 21.50 -6.52
C ARG A 73 9.55 21.01 -7.97
N SER A 74 8.89 19.89 -8.28
CA SER A 74 8.90 19.30 -9.63
C SER A 74 7.55 19.47 -10.31
N ARG A 75 7.52 20.21 -11.43
CA ARG A 75 6.31 20.38 -12.26
C ARG A 75 5.75 19.04 -12.76
N TRP A 76 6.61 18.05 -12.97
CA TRP A 76 6.19 16.72 -13.41
C TRP A 76 5.55 15.92 -12.28
N ALA A 77 6.06 16.07 -11.05
CA ALA A 77 5.42 15.49 -9.88
C ALA A 77 4.06 16.15 -9.62
N ASP A 78 3.96 17.48 -9.77
CA ASP A 78 2.69 18.20 -9.64
C ASP A 78 1.65 17.73 -10.66
N ARG A 79 2.05 17.55 -11.93
CA ARG A 79 1.17 17.00 -12.97
C ARG A 79 0.71 15.58 -12.65
N ALA A 80 1.63 14.71 -12.23
CA ALA A 80 1.30 13.35 -11.82
C ALA A 80 0.32 13.34 -10.63
N VAL A 81 0.49 14.25 -9.67
CA VAL A 81 -0.46 14.43 -8.57
C VAL A 81 -1.85 14.82 -9.06
N VAL A 82 -1.97 15.77 -9.99
CA VAL A 82 -3.28 16.15 -10.53
C VAL A 82 -3.96 14.95 -11.17
N VAL A 83 -3.21 14.13 -11.92
CA VAL A 83 -3.73 12.89 -12.53
C VAL A 83 -4.20 11.90 -11.47
N ILE A 84 -3.41 11.68 -10.41
CA ILE A 84 -3.79 10.79 -9.29
C ILE A 84 -5.06 11.29 -8.60
N VAL A 85 -5.15 12.59 -8.30
CA VAL A 85 -6.31 13.18 -7.66
C VAL A 85 -7.55 13.03 -8.54
N ALA A 86 -7.44 13.33 -9.84
CA ALA A 86 -8.54 13.16 -10.78
C ALA A 86 -9.02 11.71 -10.86
N ALA A 87 -8.09 10.75 -10.93
CA ALA A 87 -8.42 9.32 -10.94
C ALA A 87 -9.15 8.92 -9.65
N PHE A 88 -8.68 9.31 -8.47
CA PHE A 88 -9.38 9.03 -7.21
C PHE A 88 -10.75 9.68 -7.11
N VAL A 89 -10.94 10.88 -7.67
CA VAL A 89 -12.26 11.52 -7.74
C VAL A 89 -13.21 10.69 -8.60
N VAL A 90 -12.77 10.25 -9.78
CA VAL A 90 -13.55 9.36 -10.66
C VAL A 90 -13.92 8.08 -9.91
N GLU A 91 -12.95 7.41 -9.29
CA GLU A 91 -13.18 6.20 -8.49
C GLU A 91 -14.26 6.42 -7.42
N MET A 92 -14.13 7.48 -6.62
CA MET A 92 -15.04 7.73 -5.51
C MET A 92 -16.43 8.16 -5.95
N VAL A 93 -16.55 8.93 -7.03
CA VAL A 93 -17.84 9.27 -7.63
C VAL A 93 -18.57 7.99 -8.09
N ILE A 94 -17.86 7.07 -8.75
CA ILE A 94 -18.46 5.82 -9.20
C ILE A 94 -18.80 4.90 -8.02
N ILE A 95 -17.90 4.76 -7.04
CA ILE A 95 -18.13 3.91 -5.86
C ILE A 95 -19.35 4.40 -5.07
N VAL A 96 -19.40 5.69 -4.72
CA VAL A 96 -20.53 6.26 -3.98
C VAL A 96 -21.82 6.22 -4.81
N GLY A 97 -21.75 6.56 -6.10
CA GLY A 97 -22.90 6.48 -7.00
C GLY A 97 -23.48 5.07 -7.10
N GLN A 98 -22.64 4.04 -7.16
CA GLN A 98 -23.10 2.65 -7.19
C GLN A 98 -23.67 2.19 -5.84
N VAL A 99 -23.12 2.66 -4.71
CA VAL A 99 -23.71 2.44 -3.38
C VAL A 99 -25.13 3.02 -3.31
N LEU A 100 -25.34 4.24 -3.81
CA LEU A 100 -26.68 4.85 -3.83
C LEU A 100 -27.67 4.03 -4.68
N ARG A 101 -27.21 3.49 -5.81
CA ARG A 101 -27.98 2.60 -6.70
C ARG A 101 -28.17 1.19 -6.14
N GLY A 102 -27.57 0.83 -5.01
CA GLY A 102 -27.67 -0.52 -4.44
C GLY A 102 -26.88 -1.57 -5.23
N ARG A 103 -25.83 -1.20 -5.96
CA ARG A 103 -25.09 -2.10 -6.87
C ARG A 103 -23.60 -2.14 -6.58
N ALA A 104 -22.94 -3.22 -7.01
CA ALA A 104 -21.49 -3.32 -6.95
C ALA A 104 -20.84 -2.38 -7.96
N SER A 105 -19.72 -1.74 -7.57
CA SER A 105 -18.93 -0.89 -8.47
C SER A 105 -17.86 -1.64 -9.26
N HIS A 106 -17.30 -2.71 -8.69
CA HIS A 106 -16.28 -3.54 -9.34
C HIS A 106 -16.91 -4.87 -9.76
N PHE A 107 -16.45 -5.40 -10.90
CA PHE A 107 -16.91 -6.68 -11.49
C PHE A 107 -18.40 -6.74 -11.81
N ASN A 108 -19.07 -5.59 -11.90
CA ASN A 108 -20.50 -5.52 -12.17
C ASN A 108 -20.75 -5.26 -13.66
N GLU A 109 -21.21 -6.30 -14.36
CA GLU A 109 -21.62 -6.24 -15.76
C GLU A 109 -23.13 -6.43 -15.93
N GLY A 110 -23.92 -6.25 -14.87
CA GLY A 110 -25.35 -6.55 -14.89
C GLY A 110 -26.20 -5.65 -15.80
N THR A 111 -25.69 -4.48 -16.19
CA THR A 111 -26.32 -3.57 -17.16
C THR A 111 -25.26 -2.89 -18.02
N PRO A 112 -25.61 -2.31 -19.20
CA PRO A 112 -24.65 -1.55 -20.01
C PRO A 112 -23.99 -0.40 -19.25
N LEU A 113 -24.75 0.30 -18.41
CA LEU A 113 -24.23 1.37 -17.54
C LEU A 113 -23.22 0.82 -16.52
N ASP A 114 -23.52 -0.30 -15.87
CA ASP A 114 -22.62 -0.89 -14.87
C ASP A 114 -21.31 -1.35 -15.50
N ALA A 115 -21.40 -2.01 -16.66
CA ALA A 115 -20.22 -2.43 -17.42
C ALA A 115 -19.38 -1.23 -17.88
N MET A 116 -20.01 -0.15 -18.35
CA MET A 116 -19.33 1.09 -18.70
C MET A 116 -18.59 1.69 -17.49
N LEU A 117 -19.27 1.81 -16.34
CA LEU A 117 -18.68 2.34 -15.12
C LEU A 117 -17.50 1.48 -14.65
N PHE A 118 -17.62 0.15 -14.67
CA PHE A 118 -16.53 -0.74 -14.32
C PHE A 118 -15.32 -0.60 -15.26
N ARG A 119 -15.54 -0.45 -16.58
CA ARG A 119 -14.45 -0.18 -17.53
C ARG A 119 -13.76 1.16 -17.28
N VAL A 120 -14.53 2.21 -16.95
CA VAL A 120 -13.97 3.51 -16.58
C VAL A 120 -13.07 3.38 -15.36
N MET A 121 -13.51 2.66 -14.32
CA MET A 121 -12.69 2.40 -13.12
C MET A 121 -11.39 1.66 -13.46
N GLY A 122 -11.47 0.63 -14.31
CA GLY A 122 -10.31 -0.09 -14.80
C GLY A 122 -9.29 0.82 -15.53
N ALA A 123 -9.79 1.76 -16.34
CA ALA A 123 -8.92 2.74 -17.01
C ALA A 123 -8.32 3.76 -16.02
N SER A 124 -9.11 4.32 -15.10
CA SER A 124 -8.63 5.30 -14.13
C SER A 124 -7.56 4.73 -13.21
N ILE A 125 -7.70 3.49 -12.74
CA ILE A 125 -6.69 2.89 -11.86
C ILE A 125 -5.37 2.61 -12.60
N MET A 126 -5.42 2.27 -13.89
CA MET A 126 -4.20 2.12 -14.70
C MET A 126 -3.51 3.46 -14.94
N ILE A 127 -4.27 4.51 -15.22
CA ILE A 127 -3.74 5.88 -15.33
C ILE A 127 -3.10 6.32 -14.01
N LEU A 128 -3.76 6.04 -12.88
CA LEU A 128 -3.23 6.31 -11.55
C LEU A 128 -1.92 5.56 -11.31
N TRP A 129 -1.84 4.28 -11.70
CA TRP A 129 -0.63 3.47 -11.56
C TRP A 129 0.56 4.10 -12.29
N PHE A 130 0.38 4.54 -13.55
CA PHE A 130 1.44 5.21 -14.30
C PHE A 130 1.84 6.56 -13.71
N ALA A 131 0.88 7.32 -13.17
CA ALA A 131 1.19 8.58 -12.48
C ALA A 131 1.96 8.34 -11.17
N HIS A 132 1.61 7.29 -10.41
CA HIS A 132 2.34 6.88 -9.23
C HIS A 132 3.76 6.39 -9.57
N LEU A 133 3.91 5.63 -10.67
CA LEU A 133 5.21 5.24 -11.20
C LEU A 133 6.05 6.47 -11.59
N ALA A 134 5.46 7.47 -12.22
CA ALA A 134 6.17 8.70 -12.55
C ALA A 134 6.70 9.40 -11.30
N ILE A 135 5.91 9.47 -10.22
CA ILE A 135 6.38 10.01 -8.93
C ILE A 135 7.51 9.15 -8.34
N ALA A 136 7.38 7.82 -8.40
CA ALA A 136 8.42 6.89 -7.95
C ALA A 136 9.74 7.11 -8.69
N VAL A 137 9.70 7.24 -10.02
CA VAL A 137 10.88 7.53 -10.85
C VAL A 137 11.47 8.90 -10.53
N ILE A 138 10.63 9.93 -10.33
CA ILE A 138 11.09 11.26 -9.95
C ILE A 138 11.84 11.20 -8.60
N LEU A 139 11.24 10.63 -7.56
CA LEU A 139 11.85 10.52 -6.23
C LEU A 139 13.10 9.61 -6.21
N ALA A 140 13.12 8.56 -7.04
CA ALA A 140 14.29 7.68 -7.18
C ALA A 140 15.52 8.43 -7.70
N ARG A 141 15.33 9.46 -8.53
CA ARG A 141 16.41 10.28 -9.12
C ARG A 141 16.88 11.44 -8.23
N GLN A 142 16.27 11.65 -7.07
CA GLN A 142 16.59 12.77 -6.18
C GLN A 142 17.36 12.31 -4.94
N THR A 143 18.20 13.19 -4.40
CA THR A 143 18.86 13.01 -3.10
C THR A 143 17.95 13.54 -2.00
N LEU A 144 17.37 12.64 -1.19
CA LEU A 144 16.38 12.98 -0.16
C LEU A 144 16.99 13.13 1.25
N GLY A 145 18.32 13.19 1.35
CA GLY A 145 19.05 13.27 2.61
C GLY A 145 19.55 11.89 3.09
N ASP A 146 19.20 11.50 4.32
CA ASP A 146 19.62 10.25 4.95
C ASP A 146 19.39 9.03 4.05
N ARG A 147 20.39 8.15 3.95
CA ARG A 147 20.39 7.03 3.02
C ARG A 147 19.31 5.99 3.36
N ALA A 148 19.07 5.73 4.64
CA ALA A 148 18.07 4.77 5.09
C ALA A 148 16.65 5.30 4.84
N ALA A 149 16.40 6.56 5.19
CA ALA A 149 15.15 7.26 4.90
C ALA A 149 14.86 7.31 3.38
N SER A 150 15.85 7.67 2.58
CA SER A 150 15.75 7.68 1.11
C SER A 150 15.42 6.27 0.57
N SER A 151 16.06 5.23 1.12
CA SER A 151 15.77 3.85 0.75
C SER A 151 14.34 3.44 1.14
N GLY A 152 13.87 3.84 2.33
CA GLY A 152 12.52 3.55 2.81
C GLY A 152 11.44 4.18 1.93
N VAL A 153 11.62 5.44 1.51
CA VAL A 153 10.71 6.12 0.56
C VAL A 153 10.68 5.39 -0.79
N ARG A 154 11.85 5.09 -1.36
CA ARG A 154 11.95 4.43 -2.68
C ARG A 154 11.37 3.03 -2.67
N LEU A 155 11.71 2.23 -1.65
CA LEU A 155 11.15 0.89 -1.50
C LEU A 155 9.66 0.93 -1.18
N GLY A 156 9.19 1.93 -0.43
CA GLY A 156 7.76 2.12 -0.17
C GLY A 156 6.96 2.35 -1.44
N LEU A 157 7.45 3.24 -2.32
CA LEU A 157 6.85 3.50 -3.64
C LEU A 157 6.92 2.28 -4.57
N ALA A 158 8.05 1.57 -4.58
CA ALA A 158 8.20 0.36 -5.39
C ALA A 158 7.30 -0.79 -4.90
N GLY A 159 7.21 -0.98 -3.58
CA GLY A 159 6.35 -1.98 -2.96
C GLY A 159 4.88 -1.68 -3.18
N SER A 160 4.45 -0.40 -3.14
CA SER A 160 3.07 -0.03 -3.45
C SER A 160 2.72 -0.23 -4.91
N LEU A 161 3.65 0.03 -5.85
CA LEU A 161 3.46 -0.33 -7.26
C LEU A 161 3.25 -1.83 -7.44
N LEU A 162 4.06 -2.66 -6.76
CA LEU A 162 3.89 -4.11 -6.76
C LEU A 162 2.52 -4.52 -6.18
N GLY A 163 2.12 -3.90 -5.07
CA GLY A 163 0.80 -4.10 -4.47
C GLY A 163 -0.35 -3.73 -5.40
N MET A 164 -0.24 -2.61 -6.13
CA MET A 164 -1.24 -2.23 -7.13
C MET A 164 -1.33 -3.27 -8.26
N LEU A 165 -0.20 -3.82 -8.73
CA LEU A 165 -0.20 -4.88 -9.76
C LEU A 165 -0.88 -6.17 -9.27
N ALA A 166 -0.91 -6.45 -7.97
CA ALA A 166 -1.66 -7.58 -7.41
C ALA A 166 -3.18 -7.47 -7.59
N ALA A 167 -3.69 -6.32 -8.07
CA ALA A 167 -5.09 -6.20 -8.49
C ALA A 167 -5.36 -6.81 -9.88
N ILE A 168 -4.36 -6.95 -10.75
CA ILE A 168 -4.53 -7.46 -12.11
C ILE A 168 -5.13 -8.88 -12.12
N PRO A 169 -4.66 -9.84 -11.30
CA PRO A 169 -5.26 -11.18 -11.29
C PRO A 169 -6.73 -11.21 -10.82
N MET A 170 -7.22 -10.12 -10.22
CA MET A 170 -8.62 -10.00 -9.82
C MET A 170 -9.55 -9.70 -11.00
N THR A 171 -9.02 -9.13 -12.09
CA THR A 171 -9.81 -8.79 -13.30
C THR A 171 -9.73 -9.86 -14.39
N ILE A 172 -8.92 -10.90 -14.18
CA ILE A 172 -8.76 -12.00 -15.14
C ILE A 172 -9.90 -13.01 -14.90
N PRO A 173 -10.74 -13.31 -15.90
CA PRO A 173 -11.78 -14.33 -15.79
C PRO A 173 -11.17 -15.70 -15.45
N ARG A 174 -11.86 -16.48 -14.62
CA ARG A 174 -11.43 -17.82 -14.22
C ARG A 174 -12.49 -18.87 -14.57
N PRO A 175 -12.12 -20.16 -14.64
CA PRO A 175 -13.08 -21.23 -14.88
C PRO A 175 -14.26 -21.16 -13.91
N GLY A 176 -15.48 -21.18 -14.44
CA GLY A 176 -16.72 -21.06 -13.66
C GLY A 176 -17.24 -19.63 -13.47
N MET A 177 -16.54 -18.60 -13.96
CA MET A 177 -17.06 -17.23 -14.00
C MET A 177 -17.83 -16.96 -15.31
N VAL A 178 -18.90 -16.17 -15.21
CA VAL A 178 -19.70 -15.74 -16.36
C VAL A 178 -19.27 -14.33 -16.78
N GLY A 179 -19.03 -14.11 -18.08
CA GLY A 179 -18.66 -12.81 -18.64
C GLY A 179 -17.17 -12.44 -18.47
N LEU A 180 -16.85 -11.14 -18.55
CA LEU A 180 -15.50 -10.62 -18.22
C LEU A 180 -15.35 -10.42 -16.69
N GLY A 181 -16.31 -10.90 -15.89
CA GLY A 181 -16.43 -10.68 -14.46
C GLY A 181 -15.21 -11.18 -13.70
N GLY A 182 -14.44 -10.25 -13.15
CA GLY A 182 -13.38 -10.55 -12.20
C GLY A 182 -13.91 -10.93 -10.82
N ALA A 183 -13.02 -11.41 -9.94
CA ALA A 183 -13.33 -11.65 -8.53
C ALA A 183 -12.07 -11.51 -7.68
N HIS A 184 -12.29 -11.21 -6.40
CA HIS A 184 -11.22 -11.16 -5.42
C HIS A 184 -10.97 -12.51 -4.74
N ALA A 185 -12.03 -13.27 -4.47
CA ALA A 185 -11.94 -14.62 -3.95
C ALA A 185 -11.43 -15.63 -5.00
N VAL A 186 -10.78 -16.69 -4.52
CA VAL A 186 -10.22 -17.78 -5.33
C VAL A 186 -10.63 -19.11 -4.72
N GLY A 187 -11.16 -20.03 -5.53
CA GLY A 187 -11.69 -21.32 -5.06
C GLY A 187 -13.03 -21.21 -4.31
N THR A 188 -13.61 -20.01 -4.23
CA THR A 188 -14.93 -19.76 -3.64
C THR A 188 -15.54 -18.48 -4.25
N ALA A 189 -16.83 -18.24 -4.00
CA ALA A 189 -17.53 -17.05 -4.49
C ALA A 189 -17.28 -15.83 -3.60
N ASP A 190 -17.30 -14.62 -4.20
CA ASP A 190 -17.27 -13.36 -3.46
C ASP A 190 -18.56 -13.18 -2.63
N GLY A 191 -18.43 -12.55 -1.46
CA GLY A 191 -19.56 -12.31 -0.53
C GLY A 191 -19.83 -13.45 0.46
N GLY A 192 -19.03 -14.51 0.45
CA GLY A 192 -19.05 -15.57 1.48
C GLY A 192 -18.44 -15.15 2.83
N PRO A 193 -18.30 -16.10 3.78
CA PRO A 193 -17.70 -15.85 5.09
C PRO A 193 -16.32 -15.21 5.00
N GLY A 194 -16.11 -14.14 5.77
CA GLY A 194 -14.86 -13.40 5.77
C GLY A 194 -14.50 -12.79 7.12
N LEU A 195 -13.25 -12.37 7.26
CA LEU A 195 -12.75 -11.73 8.46
C LEU A 195 -13.52 -10.42 8.76
N PRO A 196 -13.77 -10.10 10.05
CA PRO A 196 -14.42 -8.84 10.42
C PRO A 196 -13.71 -7.63 9.83
N VAL A 197 -14.49 -6.61 9.48
CA VAL A 197 -14.04 -5.35 8.87
C VAL A 197 -13.45 -5.52 7.48
N VAL A 198 -12.35 -6.26 7.29
CA VAL A 198 -11.65 -6.38 6.00
C VAL A 198 -12.42 -7.24 5.00
N GLY A 199 -13.17 -8.24 5.47
CA GLY A 199 -14.01 -9.12 4.66
C GLY A 199 -13.23 -10.16 3.85
N TRP A 200 -11.97 -10.43 4.20
CA TRP A 200 -11.13 -11.40 3.50
C TRP A 200 -11.66 -12.82 3.71
N SER A 201 -11.74 -13.61 2.63
CA SER A 201 -12.30 -14.96 2.68
C SER A 201 -11.60 -15.84 3.73
N THR A 202 -12.40 -16.56 4.53
CA THR A 202 -11.91 -17.54 5.51
C THR A 202 -12.00 -18.99 5.02
N ILE A 203 -12.56 -19.19 3.83
CA ILE A 203 -12.84 -20.51 3.25
C ILE A 203 -12.17 -20.75 1.89
N GLY A 204 -11.63 -19.70 1.26
CA GLY A 204 -10.81 -19.80 0.05
C GLY A 204 -9.72 -18.73 0.03
N GLY A 205 -9.02 -18.62 -1.08
CA GLY A 205 -8.00 -17.58 -1.30
C GLY A 205 -8.64 -16.20 -1.49
N ASP A 206 -7.90 -15.14 -1.16
CA ASP A 206 -8.37 -13.76 -1.35
C ASP A 206 -7.23 -12.84 -1.79
N LEU A 207 -7.29 -12.41 -3.05
CA LEU A 207 -6.25 -11.56 -3.65
C LEU A 207 -6.15 -10.19 -2.99
N ARG A 208 -7.20 -9.73 -2.28
CA ARG A 208 -7.16 -8.42 -1.61
C ARG A 208 -6.10 -8.39 -0.52
N ILE A 209 -5.70 -9.53 0.03
CA ILE A 209 -4.68 -9.61 1.07
C ILE A 209 -3.32 -9.15 0.53
N GLY A 210 -2.84 -9.79 -0.55
CA GLY A 210 -1.58 -9.43 -1.20
C GLY A 210 -1.62 -7.99 -1.72
N HIS A 211 -2.71 -7.59 -2.35
CA HIS A 211 -2.93 -6.21 -2.79
C HIS A 211 -2.85 -5.21 -1.63
N PHE A 212 -3.60 -5.42 -0.55
CA PHE A 212 -3.64 -4.55 0.62
C PHE A 212 -2.25 -4.43 1.27
N VAL A 213 -1.59 -5.56 1.54
CA VAL A 213 -0.26 -5.57 2.13
C VAL A 213 0.70 -4.81 1.21
N GLY A 214 0.73 -5.11 -0.09
CA GLY A 214 1.59 -4.42 -1.04
C GLY A 214 1.36 -2.91 -1.09
N LEU A 215 0.10 -2.45 -1.16
CA LEU A 215 -0.23 -1.02 -1.14
C LEU A 215 0.34 -0.31 0.10
N HIS A 216 0.28 -0.97 1.25
CA HIS A 216 0.76 -0.40 2.52
C HIS A 216 2.28 -0.36 2.68
N ALA A 217 3.05 -0.89 1.71
CA ALA A 217 4.49 -0.64 1.65
C ALA A 217 4.81 0.86 1.62
N LEU A 218 3.92 1.67 1.01
CA LEU A 218 4.05 3.12 0.90
C LEU A 218 4.17 3.79 2.27
N GLN A 219 3.52 3.24 3.30
CA GLN A 219 3.64 3.71 4.69
C GLN A 219 4.67 2.92 5.48
N ALA A 220 4.64 1.59 5.39
CA ALA A 220 5.40 0.70 6.25
C ALA A 220 6.93 0.91 6.13
N LEU A 221 7.45 1.04 4.90
CA LEU A 221 8.90 1.11 4.69
C LEU A 221 9.52 2.46 5.05
N PRO A 222 8.88 3.61 4.79
CA PRO A 222 9.32 4.88 5.38
C PRO A 222 9.25 4.89 6.91
N LEU A 223 8.19 4.30 7.51
CA LEU A 223 8.05 4.21 8.96
C LEU A 223 9.12 3.31 9.58
N LEU A 224 9.49 2.20 8.93
CA LEU A 224 10.62 1.36 9.34
C LEU A 224 11.92 2.17 9.36
N ALA A 225 12.20 2.94 8.30
CA ALA A 225 13.39 3.79 8.25
C ALA A 225 13.37 4.83 9.38
N LEU A 226 12.23 5.50 9.61
CA LEU A 226 12.08 6.45 10.70
C LEU A 226 12.30 5.81 12.07
N ALA A 227 11.72 4.62 12.31
CA ALA A 227 11.89 3.90 13.56
C ALA A 227 13.36 3.56 13.82
N LEU A 228 14.09 3.09 12.81
CA LEU A 228 15.53 2.80 12.93
C LEU A 228 16.36 4.07 13.20
N THR A 229 16.01 5.21 12.58
CA THR A 229 16.66 6.49 12.87
C THR A 229 16.42 6.95 14.30
N LEU A 230 15.20 6.78 14.83
CA LEU A 230 14.91 7.12 16.23
C LEU A 230 15.63 6.18 17.20
N LEU A 231 15.71 4.89 16.87
CA LEU A 231 16.35 3.87 17.68
C LEU A 231 17.88 4.04 17.75
N ALA A 232 18.49 4.52 16.66
CA ALA A 232 19.93 4.80 16.62
C ALA A 232 20.40 5.87 17.62
N ARG A 233 19.49 6.69 18.16
CA ARG A 233 19.80 7.62 19.26
C ARG A 233 20.14 6.91 20.57
N ARG A 234 19.65 5.68 20.75
CA ARG A 234 19.85 4.85 21.96
C ARG A 234 20.82 3.70 21.73
N PHE A 235 20.92 3.21 20.49
CA PHE A 235 21.67 2.01 20.15
C PHE A 235 22.76 2.33 19.11
N PRO A 236 24.03 2.50 19.53
CA PRO A 236 25.15 2.83 18.63
C PRO A 236 25.41 1.78 17.54
N VAL A 237 24.97 0.53 17.74
CA VAL A 237 25.03 -0.54 16.74
C VAL A 237 24.22 -0.21 15.47
N LEU A 238 23.29 0.73 15.52
CA LEU A 238 22.49 1.19 14.38
C LEU A 238 23.18 2.34 13.63
N ASP A 239 24.44 2.11 13.24
CA ASP A 239 25.19 2.98 12.32
C ASP A 239 24.46 3.14 10.97
N ASP A 240 24.89 4.12 10.18
CA ASP A 240 24.24 4.45 8.90
C ASP A 240 24.17 3.25 7.93
N ALA A 241 25.21 2.41 7.95
CA ALA A 241 25.28 1.21 7.12
C ALA A 241 24.28 0.13 7.57
N ALA A 242 24.18 -0.11 8.88
CA ALA A 242 23.24 -1.05 9.47
C ALA A 242 21.79 -0.61 9.22
N ARG A 243 21.46 0.67 9.44
CA ARG A 243 20.09 1.18 9.16
C ARG A 243 19.71 0.98 7.69
N LEU A 244 20.60 1.33 6.77
CA LEU A 244 20.36 1.14 5.33
C LEU A 244 20.15 -0.33 4.99
N ALA A 245 20.99 -1.23 5.52
CA ALA A 245 20.87 -2.67 5.30
C ALA A 245 19.55 -3.22 5.84
N LEU A 246 19.16 -2.84 7.06
CA LEU A 246 17.91 -3.27 7.69
C LEU A 246 16.67 -2.78 6.92
N VAL A 247 16.68 -1.54 6.43
CA VAL A 247 15.59 -1.02 5.57
C VAL A 247 15.50 -1.82 4.26
N ARG A 248 16.64 -2.20 3.66
CA ARG A 248 16.66 -2.99 2.42
C ARG A 248 16.20 -4.42 2.65
N ILE A 249 16.63 -5.06 3.74
CA ILE A 249 16.18 -6.40 4.15
C ILE A 249 14.67 -6.37 4.42
N GLY A 250 14.20 -5.39 5.19
CA GLY A 250 12.78 -5.20 5.47
C GLY A 250 11.96 -4.97 4.19
N GLY A 251 12.44 -4.11 3.29
CA GLY A 251 11.78 -3.86 2.02
C GLY A 251 11.72 -5.07 1.09
N ALA A 252 12.83 -5.80 0.93
CA ALA A 252 12.86 -7.04 0.16
C ALA A 252 11.92 -8.08 0.78
N GLY A 253 11.97 -8.27 2.10
CA GLY A 253 11.09 -9.17 2.82
C GLY A 253 9.62 -8.82 2.65
N TYR A 254 9.27 -7.53 2.69
CA TYR A 254 7.91 -7.03 2.49
C TYR A 254 7.39 -7.27 1.07
N MET A 255 8.23 -7.09 0.05
CA MET A 255 7.86 -7.37 -1.34
C MET A 255 7.67 -8.87 -1.58
N VAL A 256 8.56 -9.73 -1.04
CA VAL A 256 8.38 -11.19 -1.12
C VAL A 256 7.13 -11.63 -0.37
N LEU A 257 6.86 -11.05 0.81
CA LEU A 257 5.63 -11.30 1.56
C LEU A 257 4.38 -10.99 0.73
N THR A 258 4.38 -9.83 0.04
CA THR A 258 3.29 -9.41 -0.86
C THR A 258 3.05 -10.45 -1.96
N VAL A 259 4.12 -10.97 -2.57
CA VAL A 259 4.04 -12.02 -3.59
C VAL A 259 3.54 -13.33 -3.01
N LEU A 260 4.07 -13.78 -1.87
CA LEU A 260 3.65 -15.03 -1.22
C LEU A 260 2.17 -15.01 -0.85
N LEU A 261 1.67 -13.89 -0.31
CA LEU A 261 0.24 -13.73 0.00
C LEU A 261 -0.63 -13.79 -1.26
N SER A 262 -0.15 -13.19 -2.36
CA SER A 262 -0.85 -13.24 -3.65
C SER A 262 -0.85 -14.66 -4.23
N VAL A 263 0.28 -15.38 -4.13
CA VAL A 263 0.40 -16.78 -4.57
C VAL A 263 -0.47 -17.70 -3.71
N GLN A 264 -0.46 -17.55 -2.38
CA GLN A 264 -1.34 -18.30 -1.48
C GLN A 264 -2.81 -18.13 -1.88
N ALA A 265 -3.23 -16.88 -2.15
CA ALA A 265 -4.57 -16.59 -2.62
C ALA A 265 -4.86 -17.25 -3.97
N LEU A 266 -3.96 -17.17 -4.95
CA LEU A 266 -4.12 -17.83 -6.25
C LEU A 266 -4.20 -19.36 -6.16
N ARG A 267 -3.62 -19.96 -5.12
CA ARG A 267 -3.75 -21.39 -4.81
C ARG A 267 -5.08 -21.74 -4.12
N GLY A 268 -5.98 -20.78 -3.95
CA GLY A 268 -7.29 -20.98 -3.32
C GLY A 268 -7.22 -21.19 -1.80
N GLN A 269 -6.10 -20.86 -1.16
CA GLN A 269 -5.88 -21.16 0.26
C GLN A 269 -6.35 -20.00 1.14
N PRO A 270 -7.15 -20.24 2.19
CA PRO A 270 -7.44 -19.24 3.22
C PRO A 270 -6.15 -18.75 3.88
N LEU A 271 -6.15 -17.47 4.28
CA LEU A 271 -4.98 -16.82 4.92
C LEU A 271 -4.41 -17.65 6.08
N LEU A 272 -5.29 -18.12 6.96
CA LEU A 272 -4.92 -18.80 8.22
C LEU A 272 -4.88 -20.33 8.10
N ARG A 273 -5.08 -20.88 6.90
CA ARG A 273 -4.99 -22.32 6.63
C ARG A 273 -4.15 -22.59 5.38
N PRO A 274 -2.87 -22.18 5.35
CA PRO A 274 -1.97 -22.52 4.26
C PRO A 274 -1.68 -24.02 4.24
N ASP A 275 -1.37 -24.57 3.08
CA ASP A 275 -0.78 -25.90 3.00
C ASP A 275 0.70 -25.91 3.41
N ALA A 276 1.30 -27.10 3.50
CA ALA A 276 2.68 -27.26 3.94
C ALA A 276 3.67 -26.48 3.05
N ALA A 277 3.49 -26.50 1.73
CA ALA A 277 4.35 -25.78 0.80
C ALA A 277 4.29 -24.25 0.99
N THR A 278 3.10 -23.69 1.16
CA THR A 278 2.92 -22.26 1.46
C THR A 278 3.52 -21.91 2.82
N ALA A 279 3.28 -22.72 3.86
CA ALA A 279 3.83 -22.53 5.20
C ALA A 279 5.37 -22.55 5.21
N LEU A 280 5.98 -23.48 4.46
CA LEU A 280 7.43 -23.52 4.24
C LEU A 280 7.94 -22.24 3.57
N GLY A 281 7.23 -21.71 2.58
CA GLY A 281 7.57 -20.45 1.92
C GLY A 281 7.61 -19.26 2.89
N PHE A 282 6.59 -19.11 3.74
CA PHE A 282 6.58 -18.08 4.79
C PHE A 282 7.67 -18.28 5.84
N THR A 283 7.95 -19.54 6.22
CA THR A 283 8.98 -19.88 7.21
C THR A 283 10.38 -19.58 6.66
N ALA A 284 10.64 -19.93 5.39
CA ALA A 284 11.89 -19.62 4.71
C ALA A 284 12.11 -18.10 4.59
N LEU A 285 11.05 -17.35 4.26
CA LEU A 285 11.10 -15.88 4.25
C LEU A 285 11.44 -15.31 5.63
N ALA A 286 10.76 -15.78 6.68
CA ALA A 286 11.01 -15.34 8.05
C ALA A 286 12.45 -15.64 8.49
N ALA A 287 12.94 -16.85 8.22
CA ALA A 287 14.32 -17.24 8.51
C ALA A 287 15.34 -16.39 7.76
N ALA A 288 15.11 -16.09 6.48
CA ALA A 288 15.98 -15.24 5.67
C ALA A 288 16.04 -13.80 6.20
N VAL A 289 14.89 -13.22 6.57
CA VAL A 289 14.82 -11.87 7.17
C VAL A 289 15.54 -11.84 8.51
N VAL A 290 15.23 -12.78 9.41
CA VAL A 290 15.85 -12.86 10.75
C VAL A 290 17.35 -13.08 10.64
N GLY A 291 17.80 -14.01 9.78
CA GLY A 291 19.22 -14.26 9.52
C GLY A 291 19.93 -13.02 8.97
N GLY A 292 19.33 -12.32 8.00
CA GLY A 292 19.87 -11.08 7.46
C GLY A 292 20.01 -9.96 8.51
N VAL A 293 19.00 -9.81 9.37
CA VAL A 293 19.05 -8.85 10.50
C VAL A 293 20.17 -9.23 11.48
N ALA A 294 20.25 -10.50 11.89
CA ALA A 294 21.27 -10.96 12.83
C ALA A 294 22.70 -10.77 12.30
N VAL A 295 22.94 -11.10 11.03
CA VAL A 295 24.23 -10.86 10.35
C VAL A 295 24.56 -9.38 10.31
N THR A 296 23.59 -8.53 9.97
CA THR A 296 23.77 -7.07 9.90
C THR A 296 24.16 -6.48 11.26
N LEU A 297 23.45 -6.85 12.33
CA LEU A 297 23.71 -6.35 13.68
C LEU A 297 25.01 -6.89 14.26
N THR A 298 25.36 -8.15 13.98
CA THR A 298 26.64 -8.75 14.38
C THR A 298 27.81 -8.02 13.72
N ALA A 299 27.71 -7.78 12.41
CA ALA A 299 28.74 -7.04 11.67
C ALA A 299 28.88 -5.59 12.17
N ALA A 300 27.78 -4.92 12.49
CA ALA A 300 27.79 -3.57 13.05
C ALA A 300 28.42 -3.51 14.46
N SER A 301 28.10 -4.50 15.31
CA SER A 301 28.70 -4.61 16.64
C SER A 301 30.21 -4.80 16.57
N ARG A 302 30.69 -5.60 15.62
CA ARG A 302 32.14 -5.78 15.39
C ARG A 302 32.83 -4.48 14.98
N ARG A 303 32.22 -3.69 14.09
CA ARG A 303 32.75 -2.38 13.69
C ARG A 303 32.86 -1.40 14.86
N ALA A 304 31.89 -1.42 15.77
CA ALA A 304 31.89 -0.56 16.96
C ALA A 304 33.00 -0.91 17.96
N CYS A 305 33.46 -2.17 18.02
CA CYS A 305 34.49 -2.62 18.96
C CYS A 305 35.92 -2.46 18.44
N THR A 306 36.14 -2.34 17.12
CA THR A 306 37.46 -2.07 16.53
C THR A 306 37.81 -0.58 16.62
N PRO A 307 38.79 -0.16 17.45
CA PRO A 307 39.22 1.24 17.48
C PRO A 307 39.86 1.62 16.14
N SER A 308 39.53 2.81 15.63
CA SER A 308 40.25 3.40 14.50
C SER A 308 41.74 3.54 14.84
N LEU A 309 42.60 2.75 14.20
CA LEU A 309 44.06 2.91 14.26
C LEU A 309 44.57 4.15 13.48
N ALA A 310 43.68 5.02 13.01
CA ALA A 310 44.04 6.27 12.35
C ALA A 310 44.26 7.38 13.39
N GLY A 311 45.44 7.41 13.98
CA GLY A 311 45.83 8.41 14.96
C GLY A 311 47.31 8.34 15.36
N VAL A 312 48.21 8.13 14.40
CA VAL A 312 49.64 8.42 14.60
C VAL A 312 49.94 9.70 13.80
N PRO A 313 50.16 10.84 14.45
CA PRO A 313 50.77 11.99 13.78
C PRO A 313 52.20 11.60 13.40
N ARG A 314 52.55 11.78 12.12
CA ARG A 314 53.94 11.96 11.70
C ARG A 314 54.22 13.44 11.61
#